data_AF-A0A7W0N3T3-F1
#
_entry.id   AF-A0A7W0N3T3-F1
#
_cell.length_a   1.000
_cell.length_b   1.000
_cell.length_c   1.000
_cell.angle_alpha   90.00
_cell.angle_beta   90.00
_cell.angle_gamma   90.00
#
_symmetry.space_group_name_H-M   'P 1'
#
loop_
_entity.id
_entity.type
_entity.pdbx_description
1 polymer ?
#
loop_
_entity_poly.entity_id
_entity_poly.type
_entity_poly.pdbx_seq_one_letter_code
_entity_poly.pdbx_strand_id
1 'polypeptide(L)'
;MTTTPYELTYPRPRRSLVPAWALQWATWLLVVTVIVGPFIPLVYASIRDRPLYEAGGVLTVQPYREIFGDSAFWHAWGNTLVFAALTTVIAVVGGALVAILCTRTDLAGRRAFGRVILLPILLPSLGMVLGWIVVWGPGGYLTSMFSDRLHLPTLAI
;
A
#
# COMPACT_ATOMS: atom_id res chain seq x y z
N MET A 1 -54.23 32.96 2.15
CA MET A 1 -53.76 31.70 1.53
C MET A 1 -52.44 31.99 0.83
N THR A 2 -51.33 31.70 1.50
CA THR A 2 -49.96 31.99 1.03
C THR A 2 -49.32 30.69 0.56
N THR A 3 -49.16 30.52 -0.75
CA THR A 3 -48.47 29.38 -1.36
C THR A 3 -46.96 29.54 -1.13
N THR A 4 -46.37 28.62 -0.40
CA THR A 4 -44.95 28.61 -0.06
C THR A 4 -44.06 28.27 -1.27
N PRO A 5 -42.85 28.86 -1.42
CA PRO A 5 -42.06 28.82 -2.66
C PRO A 5 -41.12 27.61 -2.80
N TYR A 6 -41.35 26.51 -2.07
CA TYR A 6 -40.44 25.36 -2.04
C TYR A 6 -40.87 24.18 -2.92
N GLU A 7 -41.78 24.36 -3.89
CA GLU A 7 -41.98 23.37 -4.96
C GLU A 7 -40.76 23.32 -5.88
N LEU A 8 -39.65 22.81 -5.35
CA LEU A 8 -38.50 22.35 -6.09
C LEU A 8 -39.03 21.29 -7.06
N THR A 9 -39.14 21.67 -8.32
CA THR A 9 -39.45 20.77 -9.41
C THR A 9 -38.27 19.82 -9.53
N TYR A 10 -38.31 18.70 -8.79
CA TYR A 10 -37.34 17.64 -8.96
C TYR A 10 -37.41 17.21 -10.43
N PRO A 11 -36.29 17.27 -11.19
CA PRO A 11 -36.28 16.70 -12.52
C PRO A 11 -36.69 15.25 -12.38
N ARG A 12 -37.84 14.87 -12.96
CA ARG A 12 -38.27 13.47 -12.97
C ARG A 12 -37.12 12.65 -13.53
N PRO A 13 -36.72 11.55 -12.88
CA PRO A 13 -35.62 10.73 -13.37
C PRO A 13 -35.90 10.39 -14.83
N ARG A 14 -35.00 10.82 -15.73
CA ARG A 14 -35.08 10.46 -17.14
C ARG A 14 -35.21 8.95 -17.18
N ARG A 15 -36.30 8.44 -17.76
CA ARG A 15 -36.51 7.00 -17.94
C ARG A 15 -35.29 6.46 -18.68
N SER A 16 -34.43 5.73 -17.98
CA SER A 16 -33.31 5.05 -18.61
C SER A 16 -33.89 3.97 -19.52
N LEU A 17 -33.38 3.89 -20.75
CA LEU A 17 -33.78 2.84 -21.70
C LEU A 17 -33.38 1.45 -21.21
N VAL A 18 -32.36 1.39 -20.33
CA VAL A 18 -31.88 0.18 -19.68
C VAL A 18 -32.47 0.14 -18.26
N PRO A 19 -33.04 -0.99 -17.82
CA PRO A 19 -33.56 -1.09 -16.46
C PRO A 19 -32.41 -1.00 -15.44
N ALA A 20 -32.64 -0.30 -14.33
CA ALA A 20 -31.60 0.01 -13.34
C ALA A 20 -30.89 -1.24 -12.78
N TRP A 21 -31.60 -2.36 -12.62
CA TRP A 21 -31.02 -3.63 -12.19
C TRP A 21 -29.98 -4.14 -13.19
N ALA A 22 -30.22 -4.02 -14.50
CA ALA A 22 -29.29 -4.48 -15.53
C ALA A 22 -28.02 -3.64 -15.54
N LEU A 23 -28.14 -2.32 -15.34
CA LEU A 23 -26.97 -1.44 -15.21
C LEU A 23 -26.15 -1.80 -13.97
N GLN A 24 -26.81 -2.02 -12.82
CA GLN A 24 -26.14 -2.42 -11.59
C GLN A 24 -25.40 -3.75 -11.77
N TRP A 25 -26.05 -4.78 -12.31
CA TRP A 25 -25.40 -6.07 -12.57
C TRP A 25 -24.25 -5.97 -13.57
N ALA A 26 -24.37 -5.15 -14.61
CA ALA A 26 -23.29 -4.88 -15.53
C ALA A 26 -22.09 -4.22 -14.84
N THR A 27 -22.32 -3.24 -13.95
CA THR A 27 -21.27 -2.63 -13.13
C THR A 27 -20.61 -3.65 -12.20
N TRP A 28 -21.40 -4.49 -11.53
CA TRP A 28 -20.87 -5.57 -10.68
C TRP A 28 -20.01 -6.55 -11.46
N LEU A 29 -20.49 -7.01 -12.62
CA LEU A 29 -19.75 -7.91 -13.48
C LEU A 29 -18.43 -7.28 -13.91
N LEU A 30 -18.45 -6.03 -14.37
CA LEU A 30 -17.24 -5.30 -14.76
C LEU A 30 -16.23 -5.21 -13.61
N VAL A 31 -16.68 -4.79 -12.43
CA VAL A 31 -15.83 -4.65 -11.24
C VAL A 31 -15.23 -6.00 -10.84
N VAL A 32 -16.04 -7.05 -10.77
CA VAL A 32 -15.57 -8.40 -10.42
C VAL A 32 -14.59 -8.91 -11.46
N THR A 33 -14.86 -8.75 -12.75
CA THR A 33 -13.94 -9.19 -13.81
C THR A 33 -12.61 -8.43 -13.76
N VAL A 34 -12.62 -7.11 -13.52
CA VAL A 34 -11.39 -6.31 -13.43
C VAL A 34 -10.58 -6.65 -12.19
N ILE A 35 -11.24 -6.92 -11.06
CA ILE A 35 -10.56 -7.25 -9.80
C ILE A 35 -10.09 -8.71 -9.81
N VAL A 36 -10.98 -9.66 -10.09
CA VAL A 36 -10.72 -11.11 -9.96
C VAL A 36 -10.04 -11.68 -11.20
N GLY A 37 -10.31 -11.13 -12.38
CA GLY A 37 -9.74 -11.57 -13.66
C GLY A 37 -8.23 -11.84 -13.63
N PRO A 38 -7.37 -10.91 -13.16
CA PRO A 38 -5.92 -11.15 -13.11
C PRO A 38 -5.50 -12.23 -12.08
N PHE A 39 -6.34 -12.58 -11.11
CA PHE A 39 -6.03 -13.65 -10.15
C PHE A 39 -6.30 -15.06 -10.71
N ILE A 40 -7.17 -15.19 -11.72
CA ILE A 40 -7.47 -16.49 -12.34
C ILE A 40 -6.20 -17.17 -12.87
N PRO A 41 -5.38 -16.52 -13.73
CA PRO A 41 -4.13 -17.13 -14.19
C PRO A 41 -3.13 -17.34 -13.04
N LEU A 42 -3.14 -16.50 -12.00
CA LEU A 42 -2.25 -16.65 -10.85
C LEU A 42 -2.58 -17.91 -10.03
N VAL A 43 -3.85 -18.16 -9.74
CA VAL A 43 -4.31 -19.37 -9.04
C VAL A 43 -4.09 -20.60 -9.91
N TYR A 44 -4.31 -20.49 -11.23
CA TYR A 44 -4.01 -21.58 -12.15
C TYR A 44 -2.51 -21.90 -12.19
N ALA A 45 -1.65 -20.88 -12.19
CA ALA A 45 -0.20 -21.05 -12.13
C ALA A 45 0.27 -21.70 -10.82
N SER A 46 -0.37 -21.36 -9.69
CA SER A 46 0.08 -21.83 -8.37
C SER A 46 -0.13 -23.33 -8.14
N ILE A 47 -1.07 -23.95 -8.87
CA ILE A 47 -1.36 -25.39 -8.80
C ILE A 47 -0.71 -26.19 -9.94
N ARG A 48 0.22 -25.60 -10.69
CA ARG A 48 0.90 -26.24 -11.83
C ARG A 48 2.34 -26.57 -11.47
N ASP A 49 2.85 -27.65 -12.04
CA ASP A 49 4.27 -28.05 -11.89
C ASP A 49 5.27 -27.12 -12.59
N ARG A 50 4.79 -26.25 -13.50
CA ARG A 50 5.63 -25.38 -14.32
C ARG A 50 4.98 -24.04 -14.65
N PRO A 51 5.77 -23.03 -15.07
CA PRO A 51 5.27 -21.70 -15.41
C PRO A 51 4.24 -21.66 -16.54
N LEU A 52 3.45 -20.59 -16.61
CA LEU A 52 2.39 -20.42 -17.63
C LEU A 52 2.91 -20.24 -19.05
N TYR A 53 4.14 -19.76 -19.22
CA TYR A 53 4.77 -19.57 -20.52
C TYR A 53 5.32 -20.87 -21.12
N GLU A 54 5.36 -21.96 -20.34
CA GLU A 54 5.79 -23.28 -20.80
C GLU A 54 4.58 -24.13 -21.22
N ALA A 55 4.75 -24.82 -22.35
CA ALA A 55 3.74 -25.73 -22.87
C ALA A 55 3.67 -27.03 -22.03
N GLY A 56 2.46 -27.57 -21.90
CA GLY A 56 2.18 -28.73 -21.05
C GLY A 56 2.25 -28.40 -19.55
N GLY A 57 1.98 -29.38 -18.70
CA GLY A 57 1.96 -29.21 -17.24
C GLY A 57 0.81 -29.95 -16.61
N VAL A 58 1.05 -30.44 -15.40
CA VAL A 58 0.08 -31.20 -14.62
C VAL A 58 -0.36 -30.39 -13.41
N LEU A 59 -1.63 -30.55 -13.05
CA LEU A 59 -2.14 -29.98 -11.81
C LEU A 59 -1.56 -30.78 -10.64
N THR A 60 -0.86 -30.09 -9.74
CA THR A 60 -0.17 -30.70 -8.62
C THR A 60 -0.08 -29.74 -7.43
N VAL A 61 0.05 -30.30 -6.24
CA VAL A 61 0.31 -29.55 -4.99
C VAL A 61 1.80 -29.50 -4.63
N GLN A 62 2.65 -30.04 -5.51
CA GLN A 62 4.09 -30.13 -5.31
C GLN A 62 4.77 -28.76 -5.03
N PRO A 63 4.46 -27.67 -5.76
CA PRO A 63 5.05 -26.36 -5.46
C PRO A 63 4.80 -25.88 -4.03
N TYR A 64 3.62 -26.18 -3.46
CA TYR A 64 3.32 -25.84 -2.07
C TYR A 64 4.18 -26.65 -1.10
N ARG A 65 4.39 -27.94 -1.36
CA ARG A 65 5.29 -28.77 -0.52
C ARG A 65 6.72 -28.26 -0.55
N GLU A 66 7.19 -27.82 -1.71
CA GLU A 66 8.53 -27.26 -1.88
C GLU A 66 8.68 -25.94 -1.11
N ILE A 67 7.73 -25.01 -1.26
CA ILE A 67 7.74 -23.72 -0.56
C ILE A 67 7.65 -23.91 0.96
N PHE A 68 6.75 -24.77 1.45
CA PHE A 68 6.60 -24.98 2.89
C PHE A 68 7.73 -25.81 3.51
N GLY A 69 8.47 -26.57 2.70
CA GLY A 69 9.70 -27.27 3.10
C GLY A 69 10.95 -26.40 3.06
N ASP A 70 10.89 -25.24 2.41
CA ASP A 70 12.03 -24.34 2.26
C ASP A 70 12.22 -23.47 3.51
N SER A 71 13.40 -23.59 4.14
CA SER A 71 13.75 -22.77 5.29
C SER A 71 13.90 -21.30 4.93
N ALA A 72 14.40 -20.96 3.73
CA ALA A 72 14.57 -19.59 3.30
C ALA A 72 13.22 -18.86 3.19
N PHE A 73 12.17 -19.56 2.73
CA PHE A 73 10.80 -19.06 2.72
C PHE A 73 10.34 -18.65 4.13
N TRP A 74 10.53 -19.51 5.14
CA TRP A 74 10.12 -19.21 6.52
C TRP A 74 10.93 -18.07 7.15
N HIS A 75 12.22 -17.95 6.84
CA HIS A 75 13.03 -16.80 7.27
C HIS A 75 12.52 -15.50 6.66
N ALA A 76 12.26 -15.48 5.35
CA ALA A 76 11.72 -14.31 4.67
C ALA A 76 10.32 -13.92 5.19
N TRP A 77 9.47 -14.93 5.43
CA TRP A 77 8.13 -14.74 6.00
C TRP A 77 8.19 -14.13 7.41
N GLY A 78 9.03 -14.69 8.29
CA GLY A 78 9.24 -14.18 9.64
C GLY A 78 9.77 -12.74 9.65
N ASN A 79 10.76 -12.44 8.81
CA ASN A 79 11.29 -11.09 8.66
C ASN A 79 10.21 -10.10 8.21
N THR A 80 9.39 -10.50 7.23
CA THR A 80 8.29 -9.66 6.73
C THR A 80 7.25 -9.41 7.83
N LEU A 81 6.91 -10.42 8.61
CA LEU A 81 5.94 -10.30 9.71
C LEU A 81 6.46 -9.36 10.81
N VAL A 82 7.70 -9.56 11.25
CA VAL A 82 8.34 -8.70 12.26
C VAL A 82 8.43 -7.27 11.75
N PHE A 83 8.87 -7.07 10.50
CA PHE A 83 8.94 -5.76 9.87
C PHE A 83 7.56 -5.09 9.82
N ALA A 84 6.53 -5.78 9.34
CA ALA A 84 5.17 -5.25 9.27
C ALA A 84 4.60 -4.90 10.65
N ALA A 85 4.83 -5.75 11.66
CA ALA A 85 4.37 -5.50 13.02
C ALA A 85 5.05 -4.27 13.63
N LEU A 86 6.39 -4.20 13.58
CA LEU A 86 7.14 -3.07 14.14
C LEU A 86 6.81 -1.76 13.44
N THR A 87 6.77 -1.75 12.11
CA THR A 87 6.42 -0.55 11.34
C THR A 87 5.00 -0.09 11.64
N THR A 88 4.04 -1.01 11.76
CA THR A 88 2.66 -0.68 12.13
C THR A 88 2.59 -0.07 13.52
N VAL A 89 3.22 -0.68 14.52
CA VAL A 89 3.21 -0.16 15.90
C VAL A 89 3.82 1.23 15.96
N ILE A 90 5.00 1.43 15.35
CA ILE A 90 5.68 2.72 15.33
C ILE A 90 4.82 3.77 14.61
N ALA A 91 4.25 3.42 13.45
CA ALA A 91 3.43 4.34 12.67
C ALA A 91 2.13 4.72 13.39
N VAL A 92 1.45 3.76 14.02
CA VAL A 92 0.20 4.01 14.76
C VAL A 92 0.48 4.85 16.00
N VAL A 93 1.47 4.47 16.81
CA VAL A 93 1.83 5.21 18.03
C VAL A 93 2.30 6.62 17.67
N GLY A 94 3.25 6.76 16.74
CA GLY A 94 3.75 8.06 16.29
C GLY A 94 2.66 8.92 15.67
N GLY A 95 1.86 8.35 14.76
CA GLY A 95 0.75 9.05 14.12
C GLY A 95 -0.32 9.50 15.11
N ALA A 96 -0.69 8.65 16.07
CA ALA A 96 -1.65 8.99 17.12
C ALA A 96 -1.13 10.10 18.04
N LEU A 97 0.13 10.03 18.46
CA LEU A 97 0.75 11.08 19.29
C LEU A 97 0.72 12.43 18.57
N VAL A 98 1.15 12.47 17.31
CA VAL A 98 1.15 13.71 16.52
C VAL A 98 -0.26 14.22 16.27
N ALA A 99 -1.24 13.33 16.02
CA ALA A 99 -2.64 13.70 15.87
C ALA A 99 -3.19 14.33 17.16
N ILE A 100 -2.92 13.75 18.33
CA ILE A 100 -3.34 14.29 19.63
C ILE A 100 -2.69 15.66 19.85
N LEU A 101 -1.39 15.81 19.63
CA LEU A 101 -0.70 17.10 19.77
C LEU A 101 -1.25 18.18 18.84
N CYS A 102 -1.60 17.86 17.60
CA CYS A 102 -2.10 18.87 16.66
C CYS A 102 -3.56 19.26 16.90
N THR A 103 -4.37 18.37 17.51
CA THR A 103 -5.82 18.54 17.64
C THR A 103 -6.31 18.85 19.05
N ARG A 104 -5.59 18.36 20.07
CA ARG A 104 -5.99 18.45 21.48
C ARG A 104 -5.11 19.39 22.31
N THR A 105 -3.99 19.89 21.77
CA THR A 105 -3.14 20.86 22.46
C THR A 105 -2.95 22.14 21.65
N ASP A 106 -2.55 23.22 22.32
CA ASP A 106 -2.25 24.52 21.69
C ASP A 106 -0.84 24.55 21.07
N LEU A 107 -0.52 23.51 20.29
CA LEU A 107 0.79 23.36 19.64
C LEU A 107 1.03 24.50 18.64
N ALA A 108 2.06 25.30 18.91
CA ALA A 108 2.54 26.31 17.98
C ALA A 108 2.99 25.65 16.65
N GLY A 109 2.52 26.19 15.52
CA GLY A 109 2.88 25.66 14.21
C GLY A 109 2.14 24.40 13.77
N ARG A 110 1.04 23.99 14.42
CA ARG A 110 0.24 22.80 14.05
C ARG A 110 -0.10 22.67 12.56
N ARG A 111 -0.33 23.80 11.86
CA ARG A 111 -0.61 23.81 10.41
C ARG A 111 0.60 23.40 9.57
N ALA A 112 1.81 23.75 10.00
CA ALA A 112 3.04 23.35 9.33
C ALA A 112 3.29 21.85 9.55
N PHE A 113 3.15 21.35 10.79
CA PHE A 113 3.23 19.93 11.09
C PHE A 113 2.27 19.10 10.23
N GLY A 114 1.00 19.50 10.15
CA GLY A 114 0.02 18.83 9.30
C GLY A 114 0.43 18.73 7.83
N ARG A 115 1.11 19.74 7.29
CA ARG A 115 1.63 19.71 5.90
C ARG A 115 2.86 18.83 5.76
N VAL A 116 3.80 18.91 6.70
CA VAL A 116 5.05 18.13 6.68
C VAL A 116 4.75 16.63 6.73
N ILE A 117 3.77 16.22 7.53
CA ILE A 117 3.34 14.80 7.66
C ILE A 117 2.77 14.26 6.34
N LEU A 118 2.22 15.12 5.47
CA LEU A 118 1.70 14.73 4.17
C LEU A 118 2.79 14.64 3.10
N LEU A 119 3.96 15.25 3.30
CA LEU A 119 5.05 15.24 2.31
C LEU A 119 5.44 13.84 1.85
N PRO A 120 5.58 12.81 2.71
CA PRO A 120 5.95 11.48 2.27
C PRO A 120 4.98 10.85 1.28
N ILE A 121 3.68 11.21 1.36
CA ILE A 121 2.65 10.71 0.44
C ILE A 121 2.80 11.35 -0.95
N LEU A 122 3.35 12.57 -1.01
CA LEU A 122 3.59 13.29 -2.26
C LEU A 122 4.88 12.87 -2.95
N LEU A 123 5.84 12.30 -2.20
CA LEU A 123 7.10 11.85 -2.75
C LEU A 123 6.93 10.51 -3.48
N PRO A 124 7.43 10.39 -4.72
CA PRO A 124 7.44 9.10 -5.40
C PRO A 124 8.33 8.11 -4.65
N SER A 125 7.93 6.84 -4.65
CA SER A 125 8.65 5.77 -3.93
C SER A 125 10.14 5.68 -4.33
N LEU A 126 10.44 5.81 -5.63
CA LEU A 126 11.82 5.81 -6.13
C LEU A 126 12.64 6.98 -5.58
N GLY A 127 12.05 8.18 -5.52
CA GLY A 127 12.70 9.35 -4.94
C GLY A 127 13.00 9.16 -3.46
N MET A 128 12.08 8.53 -2.72
CA MET A 128 12.28 8.20 -1.31
C MET A 128 13.46 7.23 -1.12
N VAL A 129 13.55 6.17 -1.93
CA VAL A 129 14.65 5.19 -1.88
C VAL A 129 15.99 5.84 -2.14
N LEU A 130 16.11 6.66 -3.19
CA LEU A 130 17.35 7.39 -3.49
C LEU A 130 17.72 8.36 -2.36
N GLY A 131 16.74 9.05 -1.79
CA GLY A 131 16.94 9.91 -0.63
C GLY A 131 17.54 9.15 0.56
N TRP A 132 16.99 7.99 0.89
CA TRP A 132 17.54 7.14 1.95
C TRP A 132 18.98 6.68 1.66
N ILE A 133 19.28 6.30 0.42
CA ILE A 133 20.65 5.90 0.02
C ILE A 133 21.62 7.09 0.13
N VAL A 134 21.22 8.29 -0.28
CA VAL A 134 22.07 9.48 -0.19
C VAL A 134 22.33 9.89 1.26
N VAL A 135 21.37 9.68 2.16
CA VAL A 135 21.50 10.06 3.57
C VAL A 135 22.28 9.00 4.35
N TRP A 136 21.97 7.71 4.17
CA TRP A 136 22.44 6.60 5.00
C TRP A 136 23.33 5.58 4.28
N GLY A 137 23.55 5.73 2.98
CA GLY A 137 24.46 4.87 2.24
C GLY A 137 25.91 4.97 2.76
N PRO A 138 26.82 4.10 2.30
CA PRO A 138 28.21 4.08 2.78
C PRO A 138 28.93 5.43 2.63
N GLY A 139 28.67 6.16 1.53
CA GLY A 139 29.16 7.53 1.31
C GLY A 139 28.14 8.63 1.60
N GLY A 140 27.05 8.30 2.32
CA GLY A 140 25.97 9.23 2.59
C GLY A 140 26.31 10.27 3.65
N TYR A 141 25.56 11.38 3.67
CA TYR A 141 25.85 12.53 4.53
C TYR A 141 25.85 12.20 6.02
N LEU A 142 24.93 11.35 6.49
CA LEU A 142 24.90 10.97 7.90
C LEU A 142 25.97 9.94 8.21
N THR A 143 26.19 8.97 7.34
CA THR A 143 27.22 7.94 7.55
C THR A 143 28.62 8.56 7.69
N SER A 144 28.97 9.52 6.83
CA SER A 144 30.25 10.23 6.94
C SER A 144 30.34 11.07 8.22
N MET A 145 29.30 11.83 8.56
CA MET A 145 29.27 12.63 9.79
C MET A 145 29.45 11.78 11.05
N PHE A 146 28.83 10.59 11.09
CA PHE A 146 28.99 9.67 12.22
C PHE A 146 30.38 9.05 12.25
N SER A 147 30.93 8.64 11.10
CA SER A 147 32.30 8.11 11.00
C SER A 147 33.35 9.11 11.50
N ASP A 148 33.24 10.37 11.07
CA ASP A 148 34.16 11.43 11.46
C ASP A 148 34.11 11.75 12.96
N ARG A 149 32.91 11.70 13.56
CA ARG A 149 32.71 12.03 14.98
C ARG A 149 32.93 10.87 15.95
N LEU A 150 32.68 9.64 15.51
CA LEU A 150 32.77 8.44 16.35
C LEU A 150 33.99 7.56 16.02
N HIS A 151 34.83 7.98 15.08
CA HIS A 151 36.00 7.23 14.58
C HIS A 151 35.67 5.79 14.20
N LEU A 152 34.45 5.54 13.72
CA LEU A 152 34.01 4.22 13.29
C LEU A 152 34.47 3.98 11.85
N PRO A 153 35.09 2.82 11.55
CA PRO A 153 35.46 2.47 10.19
C PRO A 153 34.19 2.36 9.34
N THR A 154 34.11 3.17 8.29
CA THR A 154 33.07 3.04 7.27
C THR A 154 33.36 1.77 6.48
N LEU A 155 32.41 0.83 6.49
CA LEU A 155 32.49 -0.37 5.68
C LEU A 155 32.38 0.04 4.20
N ALA A 156 33.53 0.27 3.58
CA ALA A 156 33.65 0.36 2.13
C ALA A 156 33.45 -1.07 1.58
N ILE A 157 32.22 -1.35 1.16
CA ILE A 157 31.90 -2.48 0.28
C ILE A 157 31.69 -1.90 -1.11
#